data_AF-A0A2K3KNW6-F1
#
_entry.id   AF-A0A2K3KNW6-F1
#
_cell.length_a   1.000
_cell.length_b   1.000
_cell.length_c   1.000
_cell.angle_alpha   90.00
_cell.angle_beta   90.00
_cell.angle_gamma   90.00
#
_symmetry.space_group_name_H-M   'P 1'
#
loop_
_entity.id
_entity.type
_entity.pdbx_description
1 polymer ?
#
loop_
_entity_poly.entity_id
_entity_poly.type
_entity_poly.pdbx_seq_one_letter_code
_entity_poly.pdbx_strand_id
1 'polypeptide(L)' 'MYSLCIVEHVFLVGKDFGASPAYLFSILHPERVLGVITLGVPYAPPGPSMLHKYLPEGFYMLRWK' A
#
# COMPACT_ATOMS: atom_id res chain seq x y z
N MET A 1 22.79 -0.68 -13.26
CA MET A 1 21.33 -0.45 -13.26
C MET A 1 21.08 0.72 -12.32
N TYR A 2 20.82 1.91 -12.87
CA TYR A 2 20.73 3.14 -12.07
C TYR A 2 19.48 3.11 -11.18
N SER A 3 19.66 3.18 -9.86
CA SER A 3 18.56 3.41 -8.92
C SER A 3 18.05 4.83 -9.15
N LEU A 4 16.81 4.97 -9.62
CA LEU A 4 16.15 6.26 -9.87
C LEU A 4 15.91 7.07 -8.58
N CYS A 5 16.10 6.44 -7.42
CA CYS A 5 15.97 7.08 -6.11
C CYS A 5 17.28 6.93 -5.33
N ILE A 6 17.81 8.07 -4.88
CA ILE A 6 19.05 8.20 -4.08
C ILE A 6 18.82 7.87 -2.60
N VAL A 7 17.58 7.55 -2.22
CA VAL A 7 17.19 7.24 -0.85
C VAL A 7 17.35 5.74 -0.63
N GLU A 8 18.23 5.38 0.29
CA GLU A 8 18.51 3.97 0.61
C GLU A 8 17.37 3.32 1.42
N HIS A 9 16.81 4.05 2.37
CA HIS A 9 15.79 3.53 3.28
C HIS A 9 14.70 4.56 3.57
N VAL A 10 13.45 4.12 3.72
CA VAL A 10 12.28 4.98 3.94
C VAL A 10 11.38 4.47 5.05
N PHE A 11 10.64 5.40 5.67
CA PHE A 11 9.41 5.10 6.40
C PHE A 11 8.22 5.40 5.49
N LEU A 12 7.29 4.45 5.36
CA LEU A 12 6.08 4.62 4.55
C LEU A 12 4.92 5.02 5.46
N VAL A 13 4.22 6.09 5.09
CA VAL A 13 2.99 6.53 5.76
C VAL A 13 1.83 6.46 4.78
N GLY A 14 0.94 5.50 4.98
CA GLY A 14 -0.25 5.29 4.16
C GLY A 14 -1.52 5.79 4.86
N LYS A 15 -2.28 6.67 4.23
CA LYS A 15 -3.61 7.07 4.70
C LYS A 15 -4.69 6.43 3.84
N ASP A 16 -5.73 5.90 4.46
CA ASP A 16 -6.87 5.29 3.78
C ASP A 16 -6.41 4.21 2.77
N PHE A 17 -6.80 4.27 1.49
CA PHE A 17 -6.33 3.35 0.46
C PHE A 17 -4.81 3.30 0.33
N GLY A 18 -4.09 4.37 0.68
CA GLY A 18 -2.62 4.43 0.65
C GLY A 18 -1.94 3.39 1.53
N ALA A 19 -2.65 2.78 2.49
CA ALA A 19 -2.15 1.62 3.23
C ALA A 19 -1.86 0.42 2.33
N SER A 20 -2.70 0.17 1.30
CA SER A 20 -2.53 -0.97 0.40
C SER A 20 -1.22 -0.91 -0.41
N PRO A 21 -0.91 0.18 -1.15
CA PRO A 21 0.37 0.29 -1.83
C PRO A 21 1.56 0.40 -0.87
N ALA A 22 1.38 0.97 0.34
CA ALA A 22 2.46 1.00 1.34
C ALA A 22 2.86 -0.40 1.82
N TYR A 23 1.88 -1.25 2.16
CA TYR A 23 2.15 -2.65 2.48
C TYR A 23 2.73 -3.41 1.28
N LEU A 24 2.16 -3.25 0.08
CA LEU A 24 2.66 -3.90 -1.12
C LEU A 24 4.13 -3.55 -1.38
N PHE A 25 4.49 -2.26 -1.30
CA PHE A 25 5.87 -1.82 -1.46
C PHE A 25 6.80 -2.42 -0.41
N SER A 26 6.38 -2.47 0.86
CA SER A 26 7.19 -3.07 1.94
C SER A 26 7.43 -4.56 1.77
N ILE A 27 6.49 -5.28 1.15
CA ILE A 27 6.64 -6.71 0.85
C ILE A 27 7.58 -6.92 -0.34
N LEU A 28 7.50 -6.06 -1.36
CA LEU A 28 8.31 -6.17 -2.58
C LEU A 28 9.74 -5.64 -2.42
N HIS A 29 9.96 -4.68 -1.52
CA HIS A 29 11.24 -4.02 -1.28
C HIS A 29 11.58 -3.93 0.22
N PRO A 30 11.63 -5.07 0.94
CA PRO A 30 11.89 -5.06 2.38
C PRO A 30 13.25 -4.46 2.73
N GLU A 31 14.23 -4.53 1.83
CA GLU A 31 15.56 -3.93 1.99
C GLU A 31 15.55 -2.40 2.01
N ARG A 32 14.44 -1.76 1.62
CA ARG A 32 14.31 -0.30 1.54
C ARG A 32 13.37 0.28 2.60
N VAL A 33 12.70 -0.53 3.41
CA VAL A 33 11.63 -0.07 4.30
C VAL A 33 11.98 -0.32 5.76
N LEU A 34 12.15 0.76 6.53
CA LEU A 34 12.42 0.70 7.97
C LEU A 34 11.15 0.53 8.81
N GLY A 35 10.00 0.93 8.26
CA GLY A 35 8.72 0.81 8.92
C GLY A 35 7.56 1.32 8.08
N VAL A 36 6.36 0.85 8.42
CA VAL A 36 5.10 1.22 7.77
C VAL A 36 4.12 1.71 8.83
N ILE A 37 3.55 2.88 8.61
CA ILE A 37 2.52 3.49 9.45
C ILE A 37 1.27 3.64 8.59
N THR A 38 0.13 3.15 9.05
CA THR A 38 -1.15 3.29 8.36
C THR A 38 -2.17 4.03 9.22
N LEU A 39 -2.97 4.87 8.58
CA LEU A 39 -3.98 5.71 9.26
C LEU A 39 -5.32 5.61 8.53
N GLY A 40 -6.40 5.45 9.29
CA GLY A 40 -7.77 5.52 8.76
C GLY A 40 -8.30 4.24 8.12
N VAL A 41 -7.54 3.15 8.11
CA VAL A 41 -8.02 1.80 7.76
C VAL A 41 -7.49 0.78 8.76
N PRO A 42 -8.32 -0.17 9.23
CA PRO A 42 -7.87 -1.24 10.11
C PRO A 42 -6.96 -2.23 9.35
N TYR A 43 -6.12 -2.96 10.08
CA TYR A 43 -5.36 -4.07 9.52
C TYR A 43 -6.30 -5.11 8.92
N ALA A 44 -6.00 -5.53 7.69
CA ALA A 44 -6.70 -6.61 7.00
C ALA A 44 -5.75 -7.80 6.83
N PRO A 45 -6.12 -9.01 7.29
CA PRO A 45 -5.29 -10.19 7.08
C PRO A 45 -5.18 -10.53 5.59
N PRO A 46 -4.07 -11.18 5.16
CA PRO A 46 -3.89 -11.61 3.78
C PRO A 46 -5.03 -12.52 3.33
N GLY A 47 -5.62 -12.22 2.17
CA GLY A 47 -6.68 -13.05 1.60
C GLY A 47 -7.54 -12.30 0.58
N PRO A 48 -8.53 -12.98 -0.02
CA PRO A 48 -9.45 -12.36 -0.97
C PRO A 48 -10.25 -11.25 -0.29
N SER A 49 -10.01 -10.01 -0.72
CA SER A 49 -10.80 -8.87 -0.28
C SER A 49 -12.17 -8.89 -0.97
N MET A 50 -13.25 -8.94 -0.19
CA MET A 50 -14.62 -8.82 -0.70
C MET A 50 -15.06 -7.36 -0.86
N LEU A 51 -14.20 -6.41 -0.51
CA LEU A 51 -14.49 -4.96 -0.47
C LEU A 51 -14.95 -4.45 -1.85
N HIS A 52 -14.37 -4.98 -2.93
CA HIS A 52 -14.75 -4.64 -4.31
C HIS A 52 -16.22 -4.94 -4.65
N LYS A 53 -16.87 -5.88 -3.95
CA LYS A 53 -18.29 -6.23 -4.19
C LYS A 53 -19.27 -5.22 -3.61
N TYR A 54 -18.81 -4.40 -2.67
CA TYR A 54 -19.64 -3.43 -1.94
C TYR A 54 -19.36 -1.99 -2.36
N LEU A 55 -18.38 -1.77 -3.24
CA LEU A 55 -18.02 -0.44 -3.71
C LEU A 55 -18.83 -0.07 -4.96
N PRO A 56 -19.30 1.19 -5.07
CA PRO A 56 -19.97 1.66 -6.27
C PRO A 56 -19.10 1.54 -7.52
N GLU A 57 -19.74 1.45 -8.68
CA GLU A 57 -19.04 1.56 -9.95
C GLU A 57 -18.28 2.90 -10.03
N GLY A 58 -17.05 2.86 -10.55
CA GLY A 58 -16.20 4.04 -10.70
C GLY A 58 -15.50 4.52 -9.42
N PHE A 59 -15.67 3.81 -8.28
CA PHE A 59 -14.96 4.13 -7.05
C PHE A 59 -13.44 4.19 -7.26
N TYR A 60 -12.78 5.23 -6.74
CA TYR A 60 -11.41 5.57 -7.13
C TYR A 60 -10.40 4.44 -6.87
N MET A 61 -10.56 3.69 -5.77
CA MET A 61 -9.70 2.55 -5.43
C MET A 61 -9.73 1.45 -6.50
N LEU A 62 -10.85 1.28 -7.21
CA LEU A 62 -11.01 0.29 -8.28
C LEU A 62 -10.26 0.67 -9.56
N ARG A 63 -9.73 1.90 -9.65
CA ARG A 63 -8.88 2.35 -10.76
C ARG A 63 -7.43 1.89 -10.60
N TRP A 64 -7.05 1.43 -9.42
CA TRP A 64 -5.75 0.82 -9.15
C TRP A 64 -5.77 -0.64 -9.61
N LYS A 65 -5.14 -0.92 -10.76
CA LYS A 65 -5.00 -2.25 -11.36
C LYS A 65 -3.53 -2.57 -11.60
#